data_AF-A0A653NTH0-F1
#
_entry.id   AF-A0A653NTH0-F1
#
_cell.length_a   1.000
_cell.length_b   1.000
_cell.length_c   1.000
_cell.angle_alpha   90.00
_cell.angle_beta   90.00
_cell.angle_gamma   90.00
#
_symmetry.space_group_name_H-M   'P 1'
#
loop_
_entity.id
_entity.type
_entity.pdbx_description
1 polymer ?
#
loop_
_entity_poly.entity_id
_entity_poly.type
_entity_poly.pdbx_seq_one_letter_code
_entity_poly.pdbx_strand_id
1 'polypeptide(L)'
;MGAAQAQEPDSRWQLRVFDLRHLVKVEATIRFTNEPADSCMGGAWKRVLVESRDVRADEFLPLNEPLAYLIEGNKLTLGRTRICDGYLFLSGTAGQSMITGSYDAVGWGRKPLGSFVLGKVQD
;
A
#
# COMPACT_ATOMS: atom_id res chain seq x y z
N MET A 1 -8.66 3.72 -25.49
CA MET A 1 -9.24 4.03 -24.16
C MET A 1 -9.00 2.81 -23.28
N GLY A 2 -7.87 2.76 -22.59
CA GLY A 2 -7.54 1.62 -21.72
C GLY A 2 -8.18 1.84 -20.37
N ALA A 3 -9.13 1.00 -19.99
CA ALA A 3 -9.59 0.94 -18.61
C ALA A 3 -8.36 0.62 -17.75
N ALA A 4 -8.06 1.48 -16.77
CA ALA A 4 -7.24 1.08 -15.64
C ALA A 4 -7.97 -0.11 -15.01
N GLN A 5 -7.56 -1.32 -15.36
CA GLN A 5 -8.17 -2.53 -14.84
C GLN A 5 -7.97 -2.46 -13.34
N ALA A 6 -9.10 -2.32 -12.64
CA ALA A 6 -9.18 -2.42 -11.20
C ALA A 6 -8.31 -3.60 -10.77
N GLN A 7 -7.39 -3.35 -9.84
CA GLN A 7 -6.58 -4.37 -9.20
C GLN A 7 -7.45 -5.62 -9.01
N GLU A 8 -7.07 -6.74 -9.62
CA GLU A 8 -7.94 -7.92 -9.64
C GLU A 8 -8.31 -8.28 -8.20
N PRO A 9 -9.61 -8.39 -7.88
CA PRO A 9 -10.05 -8.78 -6.56
C PRO A 9 -9.40 -10.10 -6.17
N ASP A 10 -8.95 -10.20 -4.92
CA ASP A 10 -8.31 -11.38 -4.34
C ASP A 10 -6.93 -11.73 -4.93
N SER A 11 -6.32 -10.83 -5.69
CA SER A 11 -4.93 -10.99 -6.13
C SER A 11 -3.94 -10.84 -4.96
N ARG A 12 -2.98 -11.77 -4.87
CA ARG A 12 -1.87 -11.74 -3.92
C ARG A 12 -0.67 -11.02 -4.49
N TRP A 13 -0.01 -10.24 -3.65
CA TRP A 13 1.13 -9.40 -4.00
C TRP A 13 2.21 -9.48 -2.94
N GLN A 14 3.45 -9.55 -3.38
CA GLN A 14 4.61 -9.38 -2.52
C GLN A 14 4.93 -7.89 -2.43
N LEU A 15 4.80 -7.34 -1.23
CA LEU A 15 5.18 -5.98 -0.86
C LEU A 15 6.62 -5.97 -0.36
N ARG A 16 7.44 -5.08 -0.93
CA ARG A 16 8.74 -4.70 -0.39
C ARG A 16 8.81 -3.20 -0.22
N VAL A 17 9.22 -2.73 0.96
CA VAL A 17 9.42 -1.31 1.23
C VAL A 17 10.88 -1.07 1.59
N PHE A 18 11.44 -0.04 0.98
CA PHE A 18 12.84 0.36 1.09
C PHE A 18 12.95 1.68 1.84
N ASP A 19 14.00 1.84 2.65
CA ASP A 19 14.35 3.15 3.21
C ASP A 19 15.01 4.07 2.17
N LEU A 20 15.34 5.31 2.56
CA LEU A 20 16.04 6.27 1.70
C LEU A 20 17.46 5.83 1.27
N ARG A 21 18.01 4.76 1.86
CA ARG A 21 19.29 4.15 1.48
C ARG A 21 19.08 2.90 0.62
N HIS A 22 17.87 2.66 0.14
CA HIS A 22 17.48 1.50 -0.66
C HIS A 22 17.65 0.15 0.05
N LEU A 23 17.64 0.15 1.38
CA LEU A 23 17.66 -1.09 2.16
C LEU A 23 16.23 -1.57 2.39
N VAL A 24 15.96 -2.85 2.14
CA VAL A 24 14.67 -3.47 2.44
C VAL A 24 14.41 -3.42 3.95
N LYS A 25 13.27 -2.85 4.33
CA LYS A 25 12.80 -2.74 5.72
C LYS A 25 11.53 -3.53 5.99
N VAL A 26 10.75 -3.77 4.96
CA VAL A 26 9.47 -4.48 5.03
C VAL A 26 9.43 -5.47 3.89
N GLU A 27 9.17 -6.73 4.21
CA GLU A 27 8.69 -7.73 3.26
C GLU A 27 7.39 -8.33 3.81
N ALA A 28 6.37 -8.36 2.95
CA ALA A 28 5.06 -8.89 3.30
C ALA A 28 4.35 -9.47 2.08
N THR A 29 3.46 -10.43 2.31
CA THR A 29 2.47 -10.84 1.33
C THR A 29 1.15 -10.20 1.69
N ILE A 30 0.57 -9.47 0.75
CA ILE A 30 -0.72 -8.81 0.90
C ILE A 30 -1.71 -9.29 -0.14
N ARG A 31 -3.00 -9.19 0.17
CA ARG A 31 -4.10 -9.47 -0.74
C ARG A 31 -5.02 -8.26 -0.83
N PHE A 32 -5.25 -7.79 -2.05
CA PHE A 32 -6.26 -6.76 -2.31
C PHE A 32 -7.65 -7.38 -2.31
N THR A 33 -8.60 -6.75 -1.61
CA THR A 33 -9.98 -7.21 -1.57
C THR A 33 -10.91 -6.17 -2.18
N ASN A 34 -12.16 -6.55 -2.44
CA ASN A 34 -13.22 -5.61 -2.78
C ASN A 34 -14.03 -5.11 -1.58
N GLU A 35 -13.69 -5.56 -0.36
CA GLU A 35 -14.41 -5.16 0.84
C GLU A 35 -14.17 -3.67 1.12
N PRO A 36 -15.22 -2.90 1.48
CA PRO A 36 -15.04 -1.52 1.90
C PRO A 36 -14.22 -1.46 3.20
N ALA A 37 -13.40 -0.42 3.33
CA ALA A 37 -12.64 -0.16 4.54
C ALA A 37 -13.06 1.17 5.17
N ASP A 38 -13.17 1.19 6.50
CA ASP A 38 -13.36 2.45 7.22
C ASP A 38 -12.15 3.35 7.03
N SER A 39 -12.43 4.62 6.74
CA SER A 39 -11.41 5.64 6.55
C SER A 39 -11.92 6.95 7.13
N CYS A 40 -11.05 7.67 7.84
CA CYS A 40 -11.32 9.07 8.17
C CYS A 40 -10.94 10.04 7.04
N MET A 41 -10.34 9.53 5.96
CA MET A 41 -10.13 10.27 4.74
C MET A 41 -11.25 10.01 3.75
N GLY A 42 -11.56 11.03 2.94
CA GLY A 42 -12.47 10.88 1.79
C GLY A 42 -11.96 9.83 0.79
N GLY A 43 -12.89 9.31 -0.02
CA GLY A 43 -12.62 8.33 -1.06
C GLY A 43 -13.23 6.95 -0.80
N ALA A 44 -13.26 6.12 -1.84
CA ALA A 44 -13.80 4.75 -1.79
C ALA A 44 -12.70 3.75 -1.42
N TRP A 45 -12.28 3.77 -0.15
CA TRP A 45 -11.24 2.90 0.36
C TRP A 45 -11.71 1.45 0.47
N LYS A 46 -10.82 0.52 0.09
CA LYS A 46 -11.06 -0.91 0.14
C LYS A 46 -9.99 -1.61 0.98
N ARG A 47 -10.31 -2.75 1.58
CA ARG A 47 -9.44 -3.45 2.53
C ARG A 47 -8.28 -4.16 1.83
N VAL A 48 -7.12 -4.09 2.46
CA VAL A 48 -5.95 -4.94 2.17
C VAL A 48 -5.76 -5.91 3.33
N LEU A 49 -5.61 -7.19 3.02
CA LEU A 49 -5.27 -8.21 4.00
C LEU A 49 -3.76 -8.44 3.98
N VAL A 50 -3.13 -8.48 5.15
CA VAL A 50 -1.72 -8.87 5.30
C VAL A 50 -1.70 -10.35 5.63
N GLU A 51 -1.29 -11.18 4.67
CA GLU A 51 -1.29 -12.65 4.80
C GLU A 51 -0.01 -13.15 5.50
N SER A 52 1.12 -12.51 5.24
CA SER A 52 2.38 -12.79 5.93
C SER A 52 3.25 -11.52 6.02
N ARG A 53 4.10 -11.42 7.04
CA ARG A 53 5.05 -10.33 7.19
C ARG A 53 6.25 -10.73 8.04
N ASP A 54 7.37 -10.07 7.84
CA ASP A 54 8.49 -10.13 8.77
C ASP A 54 8.19 -9.36 10.06
N VAL A 55 8.64 -9.87 11.20
CA VAL A 55 8.40 -9.26 12.52
C VAL A 55 8.95 -7.83 12.61
N ARG A 56 10.04 -7.53 11.90
CA ARG A 56 10.67 -6.20 11.88
C ARG A 56 9.96 -5.21 10.95
N ALA A 57 9.03 -5.67 10.12
CA ALA A 57 8.29 -4.79 9.21
C ALA A 57 7.48 -3.74 9.98
N ASP A 58 6.89 -4.14 11.11
CA ASP A 58 5.96 -3.33 11.90
C ASP A 58 6.63 -2.06 12.49
N GLU A 59 7.97 -2.05 12.63
CA GLU A 59 8.72 -0.87 13.10
C GLU A 59 8.82 0.25 12.05
N PHE A 60 8.75 -0.11 10.76
CA PHE A 60 8.94 0.84 9.65
C PHE A 60 7.65 1.15 8.90
N LEU A 61 6.79 0.15 8.73
CA LEU A 61 5.43 0.29 8.22
C LEU A 61 4.52 -0.58 9.11
N PRO A 62 3.63 0.00 9.93
CA PRO A 62 2.81 -0.78 10.85
C PRO A 62 1.80 -1.64 10.07
N LEU A 63 2.11 -2.93 9.90
CA LEU A 63 1.28 -3.90 9.18
C LEU A 63 0.39 -4.72 10.13
N ASN A 64 0.52 -4.49 11.44
CA ASN A 64 -0.35 -5.01 12.49
C ASN A 64 -1.72 -4.30 12.55
N GLU A 65 -1.86 -3.16 11.88
CA GLU A 65 -3.10 -2.42 11.77
C GLU A 65 -3.82 -2.69 10.43
N PRO A 66 -5.15 -2.53 10.37
CA PRO A 66 -5.88 -2.65 9.11
C PRO A 66 -5.35 -1.69 8.04
N LEU A 67 -4.86 -2.26 6.94
CA LEU A 67 -4.50 -1.52 5.75
C LEU A 67 -5.69 -1.38 4.82
N ALA A 68 -5.69 -0.28 4.08
CA ALA A 68 -6.64 -0.06 3.02
C ALA A 68 -5.95 0.59 1.81
N TYR A 69 -6.61 0.49 0.68
CA TYR A 69 -6.16 1.06 -0.57
C TYR A 69 -7.27 1.84 -1.26
N LEU A 70 -6.85 2.82 -2.05
CA LEU A 70 -7.68 3.63 -2.91
C LEU A 70 -7.03 3.67 -4.30
N ILE A 71 -7.85 3.50 -5.34
CA ILE A 71 -7.43 3.70 -6.72
C ILE A 71 -8.23 4.87 -7.30
N GLU A 72 -7.51 5.92 -7.68
CA GLU A 72 -8.07 7.08 -8.36
C GLU A 72 -7.38 7.24 -9.72
N GLY A 73 -8.13 7.04 -10.80
CA GLY A 73 -7.56 6.94 -12.14
C GLY A 73 -6.57 5.78 -12.22
N ASN A 74 -5.29 6.08 -12.43
CA ASN A 74 -4.22 5.08 -12.47
C ASN A 74 -3.27 5.17 -11.26
N LYS A 75 -3.66 5.87 -10.19
CA LYS A 75 -2.86 6.01 -8.97
C LYS A 75 -3.39 5.07 -7.89
N LEU A 76 -2.52 4.21 -7.38
CA LEU A 76 -2.74 3.44 -6.16
C LEU A 76 -2.22 4.23 -4.97
N THR A 77 -3.04 4.33 -3.92
CA THR A 77 -2.62 4.75 -2.58
C THR A 77 -2.93 3.63 -1.61
N LEU A 78 -1.95 3.19 -0.83
CA LEU A 78 -2.10 2.20 0.24
C LEU A 78 -1.61 2.81 1.55
N GLY A 79 -2.35 2.57 2.64
CA GLY A 79 -1.92 3.02 3.96
C GLY A 79 -2.93 2.70 5.05
N ARG A 80 -2.64 3.23 6.24
CA ARG A 80 -3.54 3.16 7.40
C ARG A 80 -4.59 4.26 7.25
N THR A 81 -5.85 3.88 7.22
CA THR A 81 -6.97 4.81 6.98
C THR A 81 -7.75 5.19 8.23
N ARG A 82 -7.55 4.46 9.33
CA ARG A 82 -8.23 4.70 10.61
C ARG A 82 -7.48 5.65 11.54
N ILE A 83 -6.23 5.98 11.24
CA ILE A 83 -5.42 6.96 11.99
C ILE A 83 -5.37 8.23 11.16
N CYS A 84 -5.84 9.33 11.74
CA CYS A 84 -6.03 10.60 11.02
C CYS A 84 -4.90 11.60 11.23
N ASP A 85 -3.98 11.29 12.15
CA ASP A 85 -2.93 12.15 12.62
C ASP A 85 -1.58 11.55 12.20
N GLY A 86 -1.04 12.00 11.07
CA GLY A 86 0.23 11.50 10.55
C GLY A 86 0.06 10.18 9.78
N TYR A 87 -0.32 10.32 8.51
CA TYR A 87 -0.49 9.18 7.62
C TYR A 87 0.84 8.67 7.10
N LEU A 88 0.87 7.37 6.84
CA LEU A 88 1.96 6.67 6.18
C LEU A 88 1.38 6.07 4.90
N PHE A 89 1.83 6.56 3.74
CA PHE A 89 1.30 6.15 2.45
C PHE A 89 2.36 5.56 1.54
N LEU A 90 1.99 4.44 0.93
CA LEU A 90 2.59 3.92 -0.28
C LEU A 90 1.76 4.44 -1.46
N SER A 91 2.37 5.24 -2.34
CA SER A 91 1.68 5.82 -3.50
C SER A 91 2.44 5.52 -4.79
N GLY A 92 1.76 4.94 -5.77
CA GLY A 92 2.38 4.52 -7.03
C GLY A 92 1.39 4.47 -8.18
N THR A 93 1.90 4.15 -9.36
CA THR A 93 1.07 3.95 -10.56
C THR A 93 0.59 2.52 -10.61
N ALA A 94 -0.73 2.30 -10.66
CA ALA A 94 -1.31 0.97 -10.78
C ALA A 94 -0.83 0.30 -12.09
N GLY A 95 -0.46 -0.97 -11.98
CA GLY A 95 0.12 -1.79 -13.05
C GLY A 95 -0.29 -3.24 -12.87
N GLN A 96 -0.35 -4.00 -13.95
CA GLN A 96 -0.93 -5.35 -13.95
C GLN A 96 -0.10 -6.40 -13.21
N SER A 97 1.23 -6.28 -13.23
CA SER A 97 2.16 -7.27 -12.66
C SER A 97 3.13 -6.68 -11.63
N MET A 98 3.40 -5.39 -11.74
CA MET A 98 4.30 -4.68 -10.85
C MET A 98 3.81 -3.25 -10.65
N ILE A 99 3.88 -2.79 -9.40
CA ILE A 99 3.63 -1.40 -9.01
C ILE A 99 4.85 -0.91 -8.26
N THR A 100 5.34 0.26 -8.62
CA THR A 100 6.43 0.93 -7.91
C THR A 100 5.98 2.31 -7.50
N GLY A 101 6.57 2.84 -6.44
CA GLY A 101 6.20 4.16 -5.97
C GLY A 101 6.95 4.62 -4.75
N SER A 102 6.43 5.66 -4.13
CA SER A 102 7.02 6.32 -2.98
C SER A 102 6.40 5.85 -1.68
N TYR A 103 7.20 5.89 -0.61
CA TYR A 103 6.74 5.79 0.76
C TYR A 103 6.90 7.15 1.45
N ASP A 104 5.81 7.71 1.97
CA ASP A 104 5.77 9.06 2.52
C ASP A 104 4.99 9.14 3.84
N ALA A 105 5.45 10.00 4.74
CA ALA A 105 4.64 10.52 5.83
C ALA A 105 3.88 11.77 5.37
N VAL A 106 2.58 11.84 5.66
CA VAL A 106 1.71 12.96 5.30
C VAL A 106 1.01 13.51 6.55
N GLY A 107 1.18 14.80 6.77
CA GLY A 107 0.53 15.57 7.85
C GLY A 107 0.49 17.04 7.47
N TRP A 108 1.22 17.90 8.19
CA TRP A 108 1.42 19.32 7.84
C TRP A 108 2.21 19.55 6.54
N GLY A 109 2.77 18.48 5.99
CA GLY A 109 3.46 18.44 4.70
C GLY A 109 3.71 16.99 4.32
N ARG A 110 4.41 16.79 3.21
CA ARG A 110 4.85 15.46 2.75
C ARG A 110 6.32 15.28 3.05
N LYS A 111 6.66 14.23 3.80
CA LYS A 111 8.04 13.85 4.11
C LYS A 111 8.35 12.50 3.46
N PRO A 112 9.32 12.42 2.53
CA PRO A 112 9.72 11.15 1.94
C PRO A 112 10.38 10.26 2.98
N LEU A 113 10.00 8.99 3.00
CA LEU A 113 10.55 7.95 3.87
C LEU A 113 11.27 6.84 3.09
N GLY A 114 10.94 6.69 1.80
CA GLY A 114 11.55 5.69 0.94
C GLY A 114 10.74 5.38 -0.31
N SER A 115 10.82 4.12 -0.75
CA SER A 115 10.09 3.62 -1.92
C SER A 115 9.51 2.25 -1.66
N PHE A 116 8.61 1.80 -2.53
CA PHE A 116 8.09 0.44 -2.46
C PHE A 116 7.98 -0.20 -3.84
N VAL A 117 7.91 -1.53 -3.81
CA VAL A 117 7.56 -2.38 -4.94
C VAL A 117 6.48 -3.36 -4.49
N LEU A 118 5.43 -3.50 -5.30
CA LEU A 118 4.47 -4.60 -5.25
C LEU A 118 4.67 -5.44 -6.50
N GLY A 119 4.96 -6.73 -6.32
CA GLY A 119 4.99 -7.71 -7.42
C GLY A 119 3.85 -8.72 -7.25
N LYS A 120 3.10 -8.99 -8.32
CA LYS A 120 2.02 -9.99 -8.27
C LYS A 120 2.63 -11.37 -8.01
N VAL A 121 2.08 -12.09 -7.05
CA VAL A 121 2.47 -13.49 -6.80
C VAL A 121 1.66 -14.34 -7.78
N GLN A 122 2.34 -15.07 -8.66
CA GLN A 122 1.69 -16.09 -9.47
C GLN A 122 1.52 -17.33 -8.58
N ASP A 123 0.28 -17.73 -8.34
CA ASP A 123 -0.04 -19.08 -7.88
C ASP A 123 0.07 -20.06 -9.06
#